data_AF-A0A4S8KNZ2-F1
#
_entry.id   AF-A0A4S8KNZ2-F1
#
_cell.length_a   1.000
_cell.length_b   1.000
_cell.length_c   1.000
_cell.angle_alpha   90.00
_cell.angle_beta   90.00
_cell.angle_gamma   90.00
#
_symmetry.space_group_name_H-M   'P 1'
#
loop_
_entity.id
_entity.type
_entity.pdbx_description
1 polymer ?
#
loop_
_entity_poly.entity_id
_entity_poly.type
_entity_poly.pdbx_seq_one_letter_code
_entity_poly.pdbx_strand_id
1 'polypeptide(L)'
;LGIWIPERKLGLSFPLPVSASKFPIFYWEALCVYSALKLAVDHAQLLSSKLRRMVIFTDSKNTVDIFDSLRAAPSYNNILKWSVDILLDSKVELRVVHIPGEQNVIADALSRRNFQQTHALVPSVTIVPFIPPRNAL
;
A
#
# COMPACT_ATOMS: atom_id res chain seq x y z
N LEU A 1 -1.43 -8.62 -2.08
CA LEU A 1 -1.06 -7.20 -1.96
C LEU A 1 0.33 -7.00 -2.55
N GLY A 2 0.53 -5.91 -3.29
CA GLY A 2 1.81 -5.58 -3.90
C GLY A 2 2.13 -4.11 -3.68
N ILE A 3 3.32 -3.81 -3.16
CA ILE A 3 3.82 -2.44 -2.99
C ILE A 3 5.13 -2.33 -3.75
N TRP A 4 5.23 -1.31 -4.60
CA TRP A 4 6.43 -1.01 -5.36
C TRP A 4 7.09 0.26 -4.83
N ILE A 5 8.39 0.21 -4.54
CA ILE A 5 9.21 1.36 -4.12
C ILE A 5 10.28 1.59 -5.19
N PRO A 6 10.02 2.47 -6.18
CA PRO A 6 10.88 2.67 -7.34
C PRO A 6 12.31 3.07 -6.98
N GLU A 7 12.47 4.01 -6.04
CA GLU A 7 13.76 4.60 -5.66
C GLU A 7 14.73 3.58 -5.07
N ARG A 8 14.18 2.49 -4.50
CA ARG A 8 14.94 1.41 -3.88
C ARG A 8 14.98 0.15 -4.73
N LYS A 9 14.29 0.15 -5.88
CA LYS A 9 14.03 -1.04 -6.68
C LYS A 9 13.51 -2.21 -5.83
N LEU A 10 12.62 -1.90 -4.88
CA LEU A 10 12.15 -2.83 -3.86
C LEU A 10 10.67 -3.15 -4.09
N GLY A 11 10.37 -4.41 -4.33
CA GLY A 11 9.02 -4.96 -4.39
C GLY A 11 8.66 -5.67 -3.08
N LEU A 12 7.50 -5.33 -2.53
CA LEU A 12 6.92 -6.01 -1.37
C LEU A 12 5.68 -6.78 -1.82
N SER A 13 5.61 -8.06 -1.48
CA SER A 13 4.50 -8.92 -1.87
C SER A 13 3.92 -9.66 -0.66
N PHE A 14 2.58 -9.73 -0.61
CA PHE A 14 1.85 -10.54 0.36
C PHE A 14 0.77 -11.36 -0.35
N PRO A 15 0.77 -12.71 -0.26
CA PRO A 15 -0.32 -13.53 -0.78
C PRO A 15 -1.58 -13.28 0.04
N LEU A 16 -2.70 -13.00 -0.63
CA LEU A 16 -3.98 -12.91 0.06
C LEU A 16 -4.36 -14.29 0.64
N PRO A 17 -4.91 -14.34 1.86
CA PRO A 17 -5.39 -15.61 2.43
C PRO A 17 -6.57 -16.15 1.63
N VAL A 18 -6.85 -17.46 1.72
CA VAL A 18 -7.99 -18.09 1.01
C VAL A 18 -9.33 -17.45 1.40
N SER A 19 -9.45 -16.96 2.64
CA SER A 19 -10.61 -16.23 3.14
C SER A 19 -10.80 -14.85 2.49
N ALA A 20 -9.86 -14.36 1.68
CA ALA A 20 -9.89 -13.03 1.11
C ALA A 20 -11.06 -12.78 0.17
N SER A 21 -11.61 -13.84 -0.45
CA SER A 21 -12.80 -13.76 -1.30
C SER A 21 -14.06 -13.29 -0.57
N LYS A 22 -14.06 -13.31 0.77
CA LYS A 22 -15.15 -12.80 1.60
C LYS A 22 -15.18 -11.27 1.65
N PHE A 23 -14.10 -10.61 1.24
CA PHE A 23 -13.98 -9.16 1.24
C PHE A 23 -13.93 -8.62 -0.19
N PRO A 24 -14.55 -7.45 -0.46
CA PRO A 24 -14.41 -6.79 -1.75
C PRO A 24 -12.94 -6.51 -2.08
N ILE A 25 -12.58 -6.55 -3.37
CA ILE A 25 -11.21 -6.21 -3.83
C ILE A 25 -10.74 -4.85 -3.29
N PHE A 26 -11.68 -3.90 -3.23
CA PHE A 26 -11.46 -2.56 -2.71
C PHE A 26 -10.96 -2.53 -1.25
N TYR A 27 -11.37 -3.50 -0.42
CA TYR A 27 -10.84 -3.62 0.94
C TYR A 27 -9.33 -3.87 0.94
N TRP A 28 -8.88 -4.77 0.05
CA TRP A 28 -7.48 -5.14 -0.10
C TRP A 28 -6.65 -3.99 -0.68
N GLU A 29 -7.22 -3.20 -1.60
CA GLU A 29 -6.58 -2.00 -2.14
C GLU A 29 -6.38 -0.93 -1.06
N ALA A 30 -7.41 -0.64 -0.26
CA ALA A 30 -7.31 0.27 0.87
C ALA A 30 -6.31 -0.22 1.94
N LEU A 31 -6.33 -1.52 2.24
CA LEU A 31 -5.36 -2.15 3.15
C LEU A 31 -3.92 -2.05 2.61
N CYS A 32 -3.74 -2.11 1.29
CA CYS A 32 -2.43 -1.95 0.67
C CYS A 32 -1.85 -0.55 0.90
N VAL A 33 -2.68 0.50 0.78
CA VAL A 33 -2.29 1.89 1.07
C VAL A 33 -1.94 2.08 2.54
N TYR A 34 -2.78 1.59 3.45
CA TYR A 34 -2.49 1.63 4.89
C TYR A 34 -1.19 0.87 5.23
N SER A 35 -0.97 -0.30 4.63
CA SER A 35 0.26 -1.07 4.82
C SER A 35 1.50 -0.32 4.34
N ALA A 36 1.43 0.32 3.17
CA ALA A 36 2.53 1.12 2.62
C ALA A 36 2.85 2.32 3.52
N LEU A 37 1.82 3.05 3.99
CA LEU A 37 1.99 4.15 4.94
C LEU A 37 2.68 3.67 6.22
N LYS A 38 2.17 2.60 6.83
CA LYS A 38 2.72 2.06 8.09
C LYS A 38 4.18 1.62 7.92
N LEU A 39 4.48 0.88 6.86
CA LEU A 39 5.85 0.43 6.59
C LEU A 39 6.82 1.61 6.39
N ALA A 40 6.40 2.66 5.68
CA ALA A 40 7.23 3.84 5.46
C ALA A 40 7.50 4.61 6.77
N VAL A 41 6.48 4.80 7.61
CA VAL A 41 6.61 5.46 8.91
C VAL A 41 7.46 4.64 9.87
N ASP A 42 7.18 3.33 10.01
CA ASP A 42 7.94 2.44 10.89
C ASP A 42 9.42 2.40 10.47
N HIS A 43 9.70 2.33 9.16
CA HIS A 43 11.06 2.38 8.64
C HIS A 43 11.75 3.71 8.92
N ALA A 44 11.05 4.84 8.76
CA ALA A 44 11.60 6.15 9.05
C ALA A 44 11.97 6.30 10.54
N GLN A 45 11.10 5.82 11.43
CA GLN A 45 11.33 5.79 12.88
C GLN A 45 12.53 4.92 13.26
N LEU A 46 12.63 3.70 12.70
CA LEU A 46 13.76 2.80 12.94
C LEU A 46 15.11 3.43 12.58
N LEU A 47 15.13 4.24 11.53
CA LEU A 47 16.34 4.94 11.08
C LEU A 47 16.53 6.31 11.75
N SER A 48 15.68 6.70 12.71
CA SER A 48 15.65 8.05 13.29
C SER A 48 15.63 9.16 12.23
N SER A 49 15.00 8.87 11.09
CA SER A 49 14.97 9.75 9.92
C SER A 49 13.64 10.49 9.84
N LYS A 50 13.65 11.68 9.24
CA LYS A 50 12.45 12.52 9.13
C LYS A 50 11.71 12.26 7.82
N LEU A 51 10.60 11.53 7.88
CA LEU A 51 9.60 11.48 6.81
C LEU A 51 8.60 12.63 7.02
N ARG A 52 8.47 13.54 6.05
CA ARG A 52 7.50 14.65 6.13
C ARG A 52 6.34 14.50 5.19
N ARG A 53 6.61 14.03 3.98
CA ARG A 53 5.64 13.94 2.88
C ARG A 53 5.79 12.59 2.22
N MET A 54 4.65 11.97 1.93
CA MET A 54 4.58 10.69 1.24
C MET A 54 3.49 10.77 0.17
N VAL A 55 3.80 10.23 -1.01
CA VAL A 55 2.81 10.03 -2.07
C VAL A 55 2.69 8.53 -2.32
N ILE A 56 1.45 8.03 -2.36
CA ILE A 56 1.15 6.64 -2.73
C ILE A 56 0.34 6.68 -4.01
N PHE A 57 0.83 6.01 -5.05
CA PHE A 57 0.12 5.86 -6.31
C PHE A 57 -0.69 4.55 -6.30
N THR A 58 -1.92 4.60 -6.81
CA THR A 58 -2.80 3.42 -6.94
C THR A 58 -3.70 3.59 -8.15
N ASP A 59 -4.11 2.50 -8.77
CA ASP A 59 -5.13 2.45 -9.81
C ASP A 59 -6.57 2.35 -9.29
N SER A 60 -6.74 2.25 -7.97
CA SER A 60 -8.08 2.23 -7.36
C SER A 60 -8.60 3.64 -7.06
N LYS A 61 -9.53 4.12 -7.90
CA LYS A 61 -10.24 5.39 -7.66
C LYS A 61 -10.98 5.39 -6.33
N ASN A 62 -11.65 4.28 -6.00
CA ASN A 62 -12.36 4.15 -4.72
C ASN A 62 -11.39 4.34 -3.54
N THR A 63 -10.15 3.84 -3.65
CA THR A 63 -9.12 4.04 -2.63
C THR A 63 -8.70 5.49 -2.55
N VAL A 64 -8.50 6.16 -3.68
CA VAL A 64 -8.21 7.60 -3.67
C VAL A 64 -9.33 8.37 -2.97
N ASP A 65 -10.58 8.10 -3.33
CA ASP A 65 -11.74 8.84 -2.80
C ASP A 65 -11.87 8.74 -1.27
N ILE A 66 -11.63 7.56 -0.67
CA ILE A 66 -11.72 7.42 0.79
C ILE A 66 -10.57 8.13 1.52
N PHE A 67 -9.37 8.15 0.95
CA PHE A 67 -8.20 8.78 1.56
C PHE A 67 -8.18 10.31 1.34
N ASP A 68 -8.76 10.79 0.24
CA ASP A 68 -8.91 12.21 -0.05
C ASP A 68 -10.06 12.84 0.74
N SER A 69 -11.23 12.18 0.77
CA SER A 69 -12.40 12.70 1.48
C SER A 69 -12.39 12.47 2.99
N LEU A 70 -11.49 11.59 3.48
CA LEU A 70 -11.49 11.06 4.84
C LEU A 70 -12.86 10.51 5.27
N ARG A 71 -13.61 9.97 4.31
CA ARG A 71 -14.92 9.36 4.51
C ARG A 71 -14.94 7.97 3.89
N ALA A 72 -15.37 6.99 4.67
CA ALA A 72 -15.44 5.60 4.26
C ALA A 72 -16.80 4.98 4.59
N ALA A 73 -17.16 3.91 3.87
CA ALA A 73 -18.23 3.02 4.30
C ALA A 73 -17.79 2.20 5.54
N PRO A 74 -18.74 1.68 6.34
CA PRO A 74 -18.42 1.02 7.61
C PRO A 74 -17.33 -0.06 7.53
N SER A 75 -17.28 -0.83 6.45
CA SER A 75 -16.28 -1.89 6.22
C SER A 75 -14.85 -1.38 6.10
N TYR A 76 -14.63 -0.11 5.77
CA TYR A 76 -13.30 0.49 5.57
C TYR A 76 -12.92 1.50 6.65
N ASN A 77 -13.85 1.86 7.54
CA ASN A 77 -13.65 2.87 8.58
C ASN A 77 -12.43 2.57 9.46
N ASN A 78 -12.20 1.30 9.81
CA ASN A 78 -11.06 0.95 10.66
C ASN A 78 -9.73 1.19 9.94
N ILE A 79 -9.62 0.82 8.65
CA ILE A 79 -8.43 1.09 7.83
C ILE A 79 -8.13 2.59 7.79
N LEU A 80 -9.17 3.39 7.54
CA LEU A 80 -9.03 4.83 7.45
C LEU A 80 -8.66 5.45 8.81
N LYS A 81 -9.30 5.01 9.91
CA LYS A 81 -8.97 5.46 11.27
C LYS A 81 -7.53 5.15 11.64
N TRP A 82 -7.06 3.91 11.45
CA TRP A 82 -5.67 3.56 11.72
C TRP A 82 -4.68 4.35 10.86
N SER A 83 -5.04 4.64 9.62
CA SER A 83 -4.22 5.49 8.76
C SER A 83 -4.14 6.91 9.32
N VAL A 84 -5.27 7.50 9.72
CA VAL A 84 -5.32 8.83 10.34
C VAL A 84 -4.53 8.88 11.64
N ASP A 85 -4.64 7.87 12.50
CA ASP A 85 -3.86 7.77 13.74
C ASP A 85 -2.35 7.85 13.45
N ILE A 86 -1.87 7.10 12.44
CA ILE A 86 -0.47 7.16 12.01
C ILE A 86 -0.09 8.56 11.51
N LEU A 87 -0.93 9.20 10.70
CA LEU A 87 -0.64 10.54 10.18
C LEU A 87 -0.57 11.59 11.30
N LEU A 88 -1.47 11.50 12.29
CA LEU A 88 -1.48 12.39 13.45
C LEU A 88 -0.24 12.20 14.34
N ASP A 89 0.18 10.96 14.58
CA ASP A 89 1.33 10.67 15.43
C ASP A 89 2.66 10.99 14.74
N SER A 90 2.81 10.60 13.47
CA SER A 90 4.05 10.77 12.70
C SER A 90 4.21 12.17 12.11
N LYS A 91 3.14 12.95 12.03
CA LYS A 91 3.06 14.24 11.32
C LYS A 91 3.43 14.15 9.83
N VAL A 92 3.26 12.96 9.22
CA VAL A 92 3.44 12.77 7.79
C VAL A 92 2.23 13.31 7.05
N GLU A 93 2.48 14.10 6.01
CA GLU A 93 1.47 14.48 5.03
C GLU A 93 1.40 13.41 3.95
N LEU A 94 0.28 12.68 3.88
CA LEU A 94 0.03 11.67 2.86
C LEU A 94 -0.79 12.27 1.72
N ARG A 95 -0.42 11.94 0.48
CA ARG A 95 -1.30 12.05 -0.69
C ARG A 95 -1.45 10.69 -1.35
N VAL A 96 -2.68 10.29 -1.62
CA VAL A 96 -2.99 9.11 -2.43
C VAL A 96 -3.42 9.61 -3.80
N VAL A 97 -2.77 9.14 -4.85
CA VAL A 97 -2.95 9.66 -6.21
C VAL A 97 -3.32 8.53 -7.15
N HIS A 98 -4.38 8.76 -7.94
CA HIS A 98 -4.83 7.80 -8.94
C HIS A 98 -3.86 7.80 -10.13
N ILE A 99 -3.46 6.61 -10.57
CA ILE A 99 -2.76 6.37 -11.84
C ILE A 99 -3.50 5.33 -12.67
N PRO A 100 -3.43 5.35 -14.01
CA PRO A 100 -3.95 4.28 -14.83
C PRO A 100 -3.30 2.92 -14.52
N GLY A 101 -4.05 1.82 -14.66
CA GLY A 101 -3.53 0.47 -14.41
C GLY A 101 -2.31 0.12 -15.28
N GLU A 102 -2.22 0.68 -16.49
CA GLU A 102 -1.06 0.51 -17.38
C GLU A 102 0.23 1.12 -16.80
N GLN A 103 0.11 2.07 -15.87
CA GLN A 103 1.24 2.65 -15.13
C GLN A 103 1.50 1.91 -13.81
N ASN A 104 0.53 1.12 -13.31
CA ASN A 104 0.63 0.37 -12.04
C ASN A 104 1.07 -1.10 -12.23
N VAL A 105 1.56 -1.46 -13.42
CA VAL A 105 1.86 -2.85 -13.82
C VAL A 105 2.80 -3.61 -12.88
N ILE A 106 3.77 -2.92 -12.27
CA ILE A 106 4.73 -3.56 -11.35
C ILE A 106 4.03 -3.96 -10.05
N ALA A 107 3.22 -3.06 -9.47
CA ALA A 107 2.48 -3.34 -8.25
C ALA A 107 1.41 -4.41 -8.46
N ASP A 108 0.72 -4.40 -9.61
CA ASP A 108 -0.23 -5.46 -9.97
C ASP A 108 0.46 -6.83 -10.08
N ALA A 109 1.58 -6.92 -10.80
CA ALA A 109 2.37 -8.14 -10.90
C ALA A 109 2.84 -8.65 -9.52
N LEU A 110 3.33 -7.75 -8.66
CA LEU A 110 3.70 -8.07 -7.27
C LEU A 110 2.50 -8.60 -6.48
N SER A 111 1.32 -7.98 -6.62
CA SER A 111 0.12 -8.35 -5.87
C SER A 111 -0.39 -9.75 -6.21
N ARG A 112 -0.15 -10.21 -7.45
CA ARG A 112 -0.48 -11.52 -7.99
C ARG A 112 0.65 -12.55 -7.87
N ARG A 113 1.79 -12.14 -7.28
CA ARG A 113 3.03 -12.93 -7.21
C ARG A 113 3.58 -13.36 -8.57
N ASN A 114 3.33 -12.57 -9.62
CA ASN A 114 3.92 -12.78 -10.93
C ASN A 114 5.36 -12.21 -10.98
N PHE A 115 6.26 -12.83 -10.20
CA PHE A 115 7.63 -12.36 -10.05
C PHE A 115 8.45 -12.43 -11.34
N GLN A 116 8.11 -13.37 -12.24
CA GLN A 116 8.71 -13.44 -13.57
C GLN A 116 8.44 -12.15 -14.35
N GLN A 117 7.20 -11.66 -14.37
CA GLN A 117 6.86 -10.39 -15.01
C GLN A 117 7.53 -9.21 -14.29
N THR A 118 7.57 -9.22 -12.95
CA THR A 118 8.27 -8.17 -12.18
C THR A 118 9.75 -8.08 -12.56
N HIS A 119 10.47 -9.19 -12.65
CA HIS A 119 11.86 -9.23 -13.10
C HIS A 119 12.04 -8.88 -14.58
N ALA A 120 11.06 -9.21 -15.44
CA ALA A 120 11.10 -8.79 -16.84
C ALA A 120 11.00 -7.27 -16.99
N LEU A 121 10.14 -6.62 -16.18
CA LEU A 121 9.96 -5.16 -16.18
C LEU A 121 11.10 -4.43 -15.47
N VAL A 122 11.61 -4.99 -14.36
CA VAL A 122 12.71 -4.41 -13.58
C VAL A 122 13.70 -5.51 -13.20
N PRO A 123 14.70 -5.81 -14.04
CA PRO A 123 15.63 -6.93 -13.81
C PRO A 123 16.36 -6.88 -12.46
N SER A 124 16.73 -5.69 -12.02
CA SER A 124 17.44 -5.46 -10.75
C SER A 124 16.51 -5.33 -9.52
N VAL A 125 15.25 -5.75 -9.62
CA VAL A 125 14.31 -5.67 -8.49
C VAL A 125 14.68 -6.64 -7.38
N THR A 126 14.66 -6.16 -6.15
CA THR A 126 14.65 -7.01 -4.96
C THR A 126 13.21 -7.21 -4.53
N ILE A 127 12.74 -8.46 -4.49
CA ILE A 127 11.37 -8.79 -4.04
C ILE A 127 11.46 -9.45 -2.67
N VAL A 128 10.77 -8.90 -1.68
CA VAL A 128 10.70 -9.48 -0.33
C VAL A 128 9.24 -9.65 0.13
N PRO A 129 8.96 -10.66 0.96
CA PRO A 129 7.65 -10.78 1.58
C PRO A 129 7.43 -9.66 2.61
N PHE A 130 6.19 -9.26 2.80
CA PHE A 130 5.78 -8.44 3.93
C PHE A 130 4.49 -8.98 4.55
N ILE A 131 4.17 -8.58 5.77
CA ILE A 131 2.92 -8.93 6.45
C ILE A 131 2.14 -7.63 6.66
N PRO A 132 0.89 -7.52 6.16
CA PRO A 132 0.03 -6.38 6.43
C PRO A 132 -0.23 -6.22 7.94
N PRO A 133 -0.56 -5.03 8.42
CA PRO A 133 -0.79 -4.81 9.85
C PRO A 133 -1.90 -5.74 10.38
N ARG A 134 -1.60 -6.49 11.46
CA ARG A 134 -2.46 -7.57 11.99
C ARG A 134 -3.84 -7.09 12.46
N ASN A 135 -3.95 -5.83 12.88
CA ASN A 135 -5.22 -5.24 13.26
C ASN A 135 -6.22 -5.20 12.10
N ALA A 136 -5.72 -5.26 10.86
CA ALA A 136 -6.52 -5.19 9.63
C ALA A 136 -6.66 -6.53 8.88
N LEU A 137 -6.06 -7.61 9.39
CA LEU A 137 -6.09 -8.97 8.82
C LEU A 137 -7.22 -9.83 9.40
#